data_AF-A0A6H5KWM5-F1
#
_entry.id   AF-A0A6H5KWM5-F1
#
_cell.length_a   1.000
_cell.length_b   1.000
_cell.length_c   1.000
_cell.angle_alpha   90.00
_cell.angle_beta   90.00
_cell.angle_gamma   90.00
#
_symmetry.space_group_name_H-M   'P 1'
#
loop_
_entity.id
_entity.type
_entity.pdbx_description
1 polymer ?
#
loop_
_entity_poly.entity_id
_entity_poly.type
_entity_poly.pdbx_seq_one_letter_code
_entity_poly.pdbx_strand_id
1 'polypeptide(L)' 'MRLIVLLSRAGSIPEALGALSELKKLAMHDNKLTGSIPRELGGLGKLKALRLNGNELTGKGE' A
#
# COMPACT_ATOMS: atom_id res chain seq x y z
N MET A 1 19.08 5.74 -1.23
CA MET A 1 17.92 5.47 -2.11
C MET A 1 16.65 5.74 -1.32
N ARG A 2 16.30 7.02 -1.18
CA ARG A 2 15.25 7.51 -0.29
C ARG A 2 13.97 7.64 -1.12
N LEU A 3 13.37 6.51 -1.48
CA LEU A 3 12.02 6.49 -2.02
C LEU A 3 11.04 6.47 -0.83
N ILE A 4 11.16 7.48 0.04
CA ILE A 4 10.07 7.87 0.92
C ILE A 4 9.11 8.61 -0.01
N VAL A 5 8.25 7.84 -0.66
CA VAL A 5 6.94 8.35 -1.07
C VAL A 5 6.36 9.01 0.17
N LEU A 6 5.83 10.21 0.01
CA LEU A 6 5.35 11.15 1.03
C LEU A 6 4.26 10.56 1.97
N LEU A 7 4.55 9.50 2.71
CA LEU A 7 3.62 8.79 3.60
C LEU A 7 3.93 9.05 5.08
N SER A 8 4.63 10.14 5.39
CA SER A 8 5.08 10.44 6.76
C SER A 8 4.00 11.04 7.67
N ARG A 9 2.73 11.09 7.28
CA ARG A 9 1.61 11.50 8.16
C ARG A 9 0.35 10.73 7.78
N ALA A 10 -0.17 9.94 8.73
CA ALA A 10 -1.51 9.36 8.78
C ALA A 10 -2.37 9.58 7.52
N GLY A 11 -2.26 8.66 6.55
CA GLY A 11 -2.94 8.76 5.27
C GLY A 11 -3.22 7.37 4.69
N SER A 12 -4.07 7.33 3.67
CA SER A 12 -4.40 6.10 2.95
C SER A 12 -3.26 5.65 2.03
N ILE A 13 -3.30 4.38 1.63
CA ILE A 13 -2.38 3.87 0.62
C ILE A 13 -2.70 4.55 -0.72
N PRO A 14 -1.72 5.17 -1.41
CA PRO A 14 -1.98 5.84 -2.68
C PRO A 14 -2.33 4.87 -3.81
N GLU A 15 -3.38 5.18 -4.57
CA GLU A 15 -3.80 4.43 -5.77
C GLU A 15 -2.68 4.38 -6.83
N ALA A 16 -1.84 5.41 -6.89
CA ALA A 16 -0.71 5.51 -7.82
C ALA A 16 0.30 4.35 -7.70
N LEU A 17 0.33 3.63 -6.58
CA LEU A 17 1.14 2.42 -6.44
C LEU A 17 0.73 1.31 -7.42
N GLY A 18 -0.53 1.30 -7.87
CA GLY A 18 -1.01 0.36 -8.89
C GLY A 18 -0.40 0.57 -10.28
N ALA A 19 0.23 1.72 -10.54
CA ALA A 19 0.94 1.98 -11.80
C ALA A 19 2.33 1.30 -11.86
N LEU A 20 2.82 0.75 -10.74
CA LEU A 20 4.14 0.13 -10.65
C LEU A 20 4.11 -1.31 -11.16
N SER A 21 3.88 -1.51 -12.46
CA SER A 21 3.68 -2.84 -13.09
C SER A 21 4.82 -3.85 -12.84
N GLU A 22 6.05 -3.36 -12.62
CA GLU A 22 7.23 -4.19 -12.33
C GLU A 22 7.45 -4.47 -10.83
N LEU A 23 6.56 -3.97 -9.95
CA LEU A 23 6.71 -4.10 -8.51
C LEU A 23 6.58 -5.57 -8.07
N LYS A 24 7.63 -6.09 -7.44
CA LYS A 24 7.67 -7.47 -6.94
C LYS A 24 7.41 -7.58 -5.44
N LYS A 25 7.73 -6.53 -4.68
CA LYS A 25 7.60 -6.50 -3.22
C LYS A 25 7.17 -5.10 -2.78
N LEU A 26 6.13 -5.04 -1.95
CA LEU A 26 5.65 -3.82 -1.29
C LEU A 26 5.57 -4.07 0.22
N ALA A 27 6.29 -3.28 1.00
CA ALA A 27 6.30 -3.38 2.45
C ALA A 27 6.00 -2.02 3.07
N MET A 28 4.87 -1.93 3.77
CA MET A 28 4.39 -0.76 4.49
C MET A 28 3.88 -1.13 5.90
N HIS A 29 4.35 -2.26 6.42
CA HIS A 29 3.98 -2.76 7.76
C HIS A 29 4.45 -1.80 8.87
N ASP A 30 3.78 -1.89 10.02
CA ASP A 30 4.09 -1.13 11.24
C ASP A 30 4.10 0.40 11.02
N ASN A 31 3.06 0.90 10.34
CA ASN A 31 2.80 2.33 10.13
C ASN A 31 1.41 2.70 10.67
N LYS A 32 1.04 3.98 10.55
CA LYS A 32 -0.30 4.48 10.92
C LYS A 32 -1.16 4.74 9.68
N LEU A 33 -1.09 3.85 8.68
CA LEU A 33 -1.93 3.97 7.49
C LEU A 33 -3.38 3.64 7.85
N THR A 34 -4.32 4.44 7.35
CA THR A 34 -5.75 4.32 7.61
C THR A 34 -6.53 4.16 6.30
N GLY A 35 -7.83 3.85 6.39
CA GLY A 35 -8.70 3.68 5.22
C GLY A 35 -8.51 2.35 4.49
N SER A 36 -9.08 2.23 3.28
CA SER A 36 -9.12 0.97 2.55
C SER A 36 -7.88 0.68 1.72
N ILE A 37 -7.62 -0.60 1.47
CA ILE A 37 -6.63 -1.03 0.46
C ILE A 37 -7.15 -0.68 -0.95
N PRO A 38 -6.40 0.10 -1.75
CA PRO A 38 -6.77 0.44 -3.13
C PRO A 38 -6.93 -0.80 -4.01
N ARG A 39 -7.97 -0.81 -4.87
CA ARG A 39 -8.22 -1.93 -5.80
C ARG A 39 -7.12 -2.03 -6.84
N GLU A 40 -6.46 -0.93 -7.14
CA GLU A 40 -5.35 -0.77 -8.08
C GLU A 40 -4.15 -1.66 -7.69
N LEU A 41 -3.96 -1.93 -6.39
CA LEU A 41 -2.94 -2.89 -5.94
C LEU A 41 -3.25 -4.32 -6.42
N GLY A 42 -4.53 -4.65 -6.65
CA GLY A 42 -4.95 -5.91 -7.26
C GLY A 42 -4.53 -6.04 -8.73
N GLY A 43 -4.16 -4.94 -9.40
CA GLY A 43 -3.63 -4.93 -10.77
C GLY A 43 -2.14 -5.25 -10.88
N LEU A 44 -1.42 -5.36 -9.76
CA LEU A 44 0.04 -5.59 -9.75
C LEU A 44 0.38 -7.06 -10.01
N GLY A 45 0.28 -7.50 -11.27
CA GLY A 45 0.46 -8.90 -11.66
C GLY A 45 1.84 -9.51 -11.37
N LYS A 46 2.87 -8.69 -11.12
CA LYS A 46 4.22 -9.14 -10.75
C LYS A 46 4.49 -9.15 -9.25
N LEU A 47 3.53 -8.71 -8.42
CA LEU A 47 3.70 -8.60 -6.98
C LEU A 47 3.73 -10.00 -6.35
N LYS A 48 4.82 -10.29 -5.63
CA LYS A 48 5.05 -11.58 -4.95
C LYS A 48 4.95 -11.47 -3.43
N ALA A 49 5.11 -10.27 -2.89
CA ALA A 49 5.02 -10.03 -1.46
C ALA A 49 4.38 -8.68 -1.17
N LEU A 50 3.34 -8.70 -0.33
CA LEU A 50 2.65 -7.53 0.18
C LEU A 50 2.62 -7.62 1.70
N ARG A 51 3.22 -6.64 2.40
CA ARG A 51 3.23 -6.55 3.86
C ARG A 51 2.56 -5.26 4.31
N LEU A 52 1.37 -5.36 4.87
CA LEU A 52 0.54 -4.25 5.36
C LEU A 52 0.14 -4.39 6.84
N ASN A 53 0.59 -5.44 7.53
CA ASN A 53 0.29 -5.68 8.94
C ASN A 53 0.76 -4.51 9.83
N GLY A 54 0.15 -4.36 11.01
CA GLY A 54 0.52 -3.26 11.92
C GLY A 54 0.14 -1.87 11.38
N ASN A 55 -0.97 -1.78 10.64
CA ASN A 55 -1.63 -0.54 10.24
C ASN A 55 -3.09 -0.54 10.70
N GLU A 56 -3.78 0.59 10.55
CA GLU A 56 -5.19 0.81 10.89
C GLU A 56 -6.07 0.77 9.62
N LEU A 57 -5.75 -0.14 8.69
CA LEU A 57 -6.47 -0.28 7.42
C LEU A 57 -7.82 -0.96 7.64
N THR A 58 -8.87 -0.44 7.00
CA THR A 58 -10.22 -0.97 7.06
C THR A 58 -10.57 -1.77 5.79
N GLY A 59 -11.50 -2.71 5.91
CA GLY A 59 -12.07 -3.42 4.76
C GLY A 59 -13.07 -2.55 4.00
N LYS A 60 -13.25 -2.77 2.69
CA LYS A 60 -14.44 -2.25 1.98
C LYS A 60 -15.64 -3.07 2.44
N GLY A 61 -16.40 -2.57 3.42
CA GLY A 61 -17.62 -3.22 3.90
C GLY A 61 -18.00 -2.90 5.35
N GLU A 62 -18.14 -1.61 5.68
CA GLU A 62 -19.26 -1.11 6.50
C GLU A 62 -20.06 -0.14 5.63
#